data_AF-M0D6F3-F1
#
_entry.id   AF-M0D6F3-F1
#
_cell.length_a   1.000
_cell.length_b   1.000
_cell.length_c   1.000
_cell.angle_alpha   90.00
_cell.angle_beta   90.00
_cell.angle_gamma   90.00
#
_symmetry.space_group_name_H-M   'P 1'
#
loop_
_entity.id
_entity.type
_entity.pdbx_description
1 polymer ?
#
loop_
_entity_poly.entity_id
_entity_poly.type
_entity_poly.pdbx_seq_one_letter_code
_entity_poly.pdbx_strand_id
1 'polypeptide(L)'
;MPSAKPFIDPATGELDTTRVVSEAVPIGKLVGLFVGVSLVPFSLVFLALGNSLLGAVLVAIGQFVLAVGAAVVVTYAVARGIQLSGEDAP
;
A
#
# COMPACT_ATOMS: atom_id res chain seq x y z
N MET A 1 28.60 9.69 -8.27
CA MET A 1 28.58 8.76 -9.42
C MET A 1 27.17 8.74 -9.98
N PRO A 2 26.94 8.40 -11.27
CA PRO A 2 25.60 8.41 -11.83
C PRO A 2 24.72 7.42 -11.06
N SER A 3 23.63 7.92 -10.46
CA SER A 3 22.60 7.09 -9.83
C SER A 3 22.09 6.11 -10.89
N ALA A 4 22.25 4.79 -10.69
CA ALA A 4 21.62 3.86 -11.60
C ALA A 4 20.11 4.06 -11.49
N LYS A 5 19.43 4.17 -12.63
CA LYS A 5 17.98 4.32 -12.64
C LYS A 5 17.38 3.01 -12.13
N PRO A 6 16.68 2.98 -10.98
CA PRO A 6 16.33 1.74 -10.30
C PRO A 6 15.34 0.85 -11.05
N PHE A 7 14.71 1.33 -12.12
CA PHE A 7 13.77 0.54 -12.93
C PHE A 7 14.21 0.38 -14.38
N ILE A 8 15.44 0.77 -14.72
CA ILE A 8 15.94 0.64 -16.09
C ILE A 8 17.00 -0.46 -16.11
N ASP A 9 16.86 -1.38 -17.06
CA ASP A 9 17.85 -2.41 -17.33
C ASP A 9 19.14 -1.74 -17.87
N PRO A 10 20.30 -1.90 -17.20
CA PRO A 10 21.56 -1.30 -17.64
C PRO A 10 22.06 -1.81 -18.99
N ALA A 11 21.66 -3.03 -19.40
CA ALA A 11 22.14 -3.67 -20.63
C ALA A 11 21.35 -3.23 -21.87
N THR A 12 20.04 -3.02 -21.72
CA THR A 12 19.12 -2.66 -22.82
C THR A 12 18.72 -1.19 -22.80
N GLY A 13 18.81 -0.52 -21.64
CA GLY A 13 18.30 0.83 -21.44
C GLY A 13 16.77 0.91 -21.36
N GLU A 14 16.08 -0.25 -21.33
CA GLU A 14 14.62 -0.34 -21.28
C GLU A 14 14.08 -0.46 -19.85
N LEU A 15 12.76 -0.29 -19.69
CA LEU A 15 12.08 -0.44 -18.41
C LEU A 15 12.06 -1.93 -17.99
N ASP A 16 12.64 -2.23 -16.82
CA ASP A 16 12.54 -3.53 -16.19
C ASP A 16 11.17 -3.70 -15.52
N THR A 17 10.21 -4.21 -16.29
CA THR A 17 8.85 -4.48 -15.78
C THR A 17 8.84 -5.52 -14.67
N THR A 18 9.80 -6.44 -14.65
CA THR A 18 9.89 -7.47 -13.60
C THR A 18 10.21 -6.81 -12.27
N ARG A 19 11.18 -5.88 -12.26
CA ARG A 19 11.54 -5.11 -11.07
C ARG A 19 10.41 -4.19 -10.62
N VAL A 20 9.71 -3.53 -11.56
CA VAL A 20 8.52 -2.72 -11.23
C VAL A 20 7.48 -3.56 -10.49
N VAL A 21 7.15 -4.75 -11.01
CA VAL A 21 6.16 -5.64 -10.37
C VAL A 21 6.66 -6.13 -9.01
N SER A 22 7.92 -6.55 -8.90
CA SER A 22 8.45 -7.03 -7.61
C SER A 22 8.42 -5.97 -6.52
N GLU A 23 8.62 -4.70 -6.86
CA GLU A 23 8.53 -3.58 -5.92
C GLU A 23 7.08 -3.18 -5.59
N ALA A 24 6.14 -3.41 -6.52
CA ALA A 24 4.72 -3.17 -6.31
C ALA A 24 4.08 -4.23 -5.39
N VAL A 25 4.58 -5.47 -5.37
CA VAL A 25 4.00 -6.57 -4.59
C VAL A 25 3.93 -6.26 -3.08
N PRO A 26 5.00 -5.78 -2.41
CA PRO A 26 4.92 -5.40 -0.99
C PRO A 26 3.88 -4.32 -0.70
N ILE A 27 3.78 -3.30 -1.55
CA ILE A 27 2.77 -2.24 -1.44
C ILE A 27 1.37 -2.84 -1.57
N GLY A 28 1.15 -3.69 -2.56
CA GLY A 28 -0.12 -4.39 -2.78
C GLY A 28 -0.53 -5.27 -1.60
N LYS A 29 0.43 -5.94 -0.94
CA LYS A 29 0.17 -6.71 0.28
C LYS A 29 -0.31 -5.83 1.43
N LEU A 30 0.30 -4.65 1.63
CA LEU A 30 -0.13 -3.71 2.65
C LEU A 30 -1.54 -3.18 2.38
N VAL A 31 -1.83 -2.78 1.14
CA VAL A 31 -3.18 -2.36 0.73
C VAL A 31 -4.19 -3.47 0.98
N GLY A 32 -3.88 -4.69 0.53
CA GLY A 32 -4.75 -5.85 0.72
C GLY A 32 -5.03 -6.16 2.20
N LEU A 33 -4.04 -5.99 3.07
CA LEU A 33 -4.20 -6.15 4.52
C LEU A 33 -5.22 -5.15 5.09
N PHE A 34 -5.03 -3.85 4.87
CA PHE A 34 -5.91 -2.83 5.47
C PHE A 34 -7.32 -2.83 4.86
N VAL A 35 -7.43 -3.11 3.56
CA VAL A 35 -8.73 -3.34 2.92
C VAL A 35 -9.39 -4.56 3.53
N GLY A 36 -8.69 -5.70 3.62
CA GLY A 36 -9.22 -6.92 4.22
C GLY A 36 -9.71 -6.75 5.65
N VAL A 37 -8.95 -6.03 6.48
CA VAL A 37 -9.34 -5.74 7.87
C VAL A 37 -10.57 -4.82 7.93
N SER A 38 -10.62 -3.76 7.13
CA SER A 38 -11.74 -2.81 7.13
C SER A 38 -13.03 -3.38 6.53
N LEU A 39 -12.93 -4.40 5.68
CA LEU A 39 -14.11 -5.10 5.15
C LEU A 39 -14.91 -5.79 6.25
N VAL A 40 -14.29 -6.18 7.37
CA VAL A 40 -15.01 -6.84 8.48
C VAL A 40 -16.09 -5.92 9.08
N PRO A 41 -15.78 -4.72 9.61
CA PRO A 41 -16.81 -3.83 10.14
C PRO A 41 -17.80 -3.38 9.06
N PHE A 42 -17.35 -3.11 7.83
CA PHE A 42 -18.29 -2.72 6.76
C PHE A 42 -19.27 -3.84 6.39
N SER A 43 -18.82 -5.09 6.35
CA SER A 43 -19.69 -6.24 6.07
C SER A 43 -20.71 -6.46 7.17
N LEU A 44 -20.32 -6.29 8.45
CA LEU A 44 -21.25 -6.36 9.57
C LEU A 44 -22.33 -5.27 9.49
N VAL A 45 -21.95 -4.05 9.10
CA VAL A 45 -22.90 -2.96 8.90
C VAL A 45 -23.87 -3.29 7.78
N PHE A 46 -23.33 -3.71 6.63
CA PHE A 46 -24.12 -4.01 5.43
C PHE A 46 -25.09 -5.17 5.62
N LEU A 47 -24.68 -6.24 6.30
CA LEU A 47 -25.47 -7.47 6.43
C LEU A 47 -26.44 -7.47 7.62
N ALA A 48 -26.15 -6.74 8.71
CA ALA A 48 -26.89 -6.90 9.96
C ALA A 48 -27.38 -5.59 10.61
N LEU A 49 -26.60 -4.50 10.55
CA LEU A 49 -26.83 -3.34 11.42
C LEU A 49 -27.47 -2.14 10.71
N GLY A 50 -27.35 -2.04 9.38
CA GLY A 50 -27.92 -0.95 8.59
C GLY A 50 -27.59 0.44 9.15
N ASN A 51 -28.56 1.36 9.12
CA ASN A 51 -28.41 2.75 9.55
C ASN A 51 -28.58 2.96 11.08
N SER A 52 -28.19 1.99 11.89
CA SER A 52 -28.21 2.10 13.35
C SER A 52 -27.02 2.90 13.90
N LEU A 53 -27.12 3.39 15.13
CA LEU A 53 -26.00 4.08 15.81
C LEU A 53 -24.77 3.16 15.91
N LEU A 54 -24.96 1.89 16.24
CA LEU A 54 -23.89 0.90 16.27
C LEU A 54 -23.29 0.67 14.87
N GLY A 55 -24.14 0.68 13.83
CA GLY A 55 -23.69 0.65 12.44
C GLY A 55 -22.79 1.84 12.10
N ALA A 56 -23.17 3.05 12.49
CA ALA A 56 -22.37 4.26 12.28
C ALA A 56 -21.00 4.18 12.99
N VAL A 57 -20.95 3.63 14.21
CA VAL A 57 -19.69 3.42 14.93
C VAL A 57 -18.79 2.42 14.20
N LEU A 58 -19.33 1.31 13.71
CA LEU A 58 -18.55 0.33 12.93
C LEU A 58 -18.04 0.93 11.62
N VAL A 59 -18.83 1.74 10.92
CA VAL A 59 -18.37 2.46 9.73
C VAL A 59 -17.19 3.38 10.08
N ALA A 60 -17.28 4.13 11.17
CA ALA A 60 -16.20 4.99 11.61
C ALA A 60 -14.92 4.19 11.93
N ILE A 61 -15.04 3.01 12.55
CA ILE A 61 -13.91 2.11 12.81
C ILE A 61 -13.29 1.61 11.48
N GLY A 62 -14.12 1.17 10.52
CA GLY A 62 -13.64 0.73 9.22
C GLY A 62 -12.90 1.85 8.46
N GLN A 63 -13.45 3.06 8.48
CA GLN A 63 -12.82 4.23 7.88
C GLN A 63 -11.51 4.62 8.58
N PHE A 64 -11.46 4.52 9.92
CA PHE A 64 -10.25 4.77 10.68
C PHE A 64 -9.13 3.79 10.28
N VAL A 65 -9.45 2.50 10.18
CA VAL A 65 -8.49 1.48 9.71
C VAL A 65 -7.98 1.80 8.30
N LEU A 66 -8.86 2.19 7.38
CA LEU A 66 -8.46 2.59 6.02
C LEU A 66 -7.57 3.83 6.01
N ALA A 67 -7.90 4.84 6.82
CA ALA A 67 -7.12 6.08 6.89
C ALA A 67 -5.71 5.83 7.44
N VAL A 68 -5.60 5.10 8.54
CA VAL A 68 -4.30 4.70 9.10
C VAL A 68 -3.54 3.80 8.13
N GLY A 69 -4.22 2.84 7.50
CA GLY A 69 -3.63 1.96 6.51
C GLY A 69 -3.07 2.71 5.31
N ALA A 70 -3.82 3.67 4.78
CA ALA A 70 -3.36 4.52 3.68
C ALA A 70 -2.11 5.32 4.07
N ALA A 71 -2.07 5.90 5.27
CA ALA A 71 -0.89 6.60 5.76
C ALA A 71 0.33 5.67 5.83
N VAL A 72 0.17 4.45 6.37
CA VAL A 72 1.24 3.45 6.45
C VAL A 72 1.73 3.05 5.06
N VAL A 73 0.82 2.77 4.11
CA VAL A 73 1.17 2.39 2.73
C VAL A 73 1.98 3.49 2.05
N VAL A 74 1.58 4.76 2.19
CA VAL A 74 2.30 5.89 1.62
C VAL A 74 3.68 6.05 2.26
N THR A 75 3.78 5.99 3.60
CA THR A 75 5.07 6.07 4.29
C THR A 75 6.01 4.94 3.86
N TYR A 76 5.50 3.72 3.71
CA TYR A 76 6.27 2.59 3.21
C TYR A 76 6.77 2.82 1.78
N ALA A 77 5.89 3.27 0.87
CA ALA A 77 6.25 3.54 -0.52
C ALA A 77 7.32 4.63 -0.63
N VAL A 78 7.23 5.70 0.18
CA VAL A 78 8.24 6.76 0.24
C VAL A 78 9.58 6.21 0.75
N ALA A 79 9.56 5.48 1.87
CA ALA A 79 10.78 4.91 2.43
C ALA A 79 11.47 3.94 1.44
N ARG A 80 10.68 3.12 0.75
CA ARG A 80 11.19 2.20 -0.27
C ARG A 80 11.74 2.94 -1.49
N GLY A 81 11.09 4.01 -1.93
CA GLY A 81 11.58 4.88 -2.99
C GLY A 81 12.93 5.51 -2.66
N ILE A 82 13.11 5.99 -1.42
CA ILE A 82 14.39 6.52 -0.94
C ILE A 82 15.47 5.43 -0.96
N GLN A 83 15.16 4.24 -0.45
CA GLN A 83 16.10 3.10 -0.49
C GLN A 83 16.52 2.78 -1.93
N LEU A 84 15.57 2.61 -2.85
CA LEU A 84 15.85 2.32 -4.25
C LEU A 84 16.67 3.42 -4.94
N SER A 85 16.56 4.67 -4.50
CA SER A 85 17.38 5.77 -5.02
C SER A 85 18.80 5.82 -4.46
N GLY A 86 19.01 5.28 -3.25
CA GLY A 86 20.30 5.25 -2.56
C GLY A 86 21.04 3.92 -2.65
N GLU A 87 20.39 2.88 -3.18
CA GLU A 87 20.93 1.53 -3.35
C GLU A 87 21.88 1.50 -4.56
N ASP A 88 23.02 2.18 -4.40
CA ASP A 88 24.28 2.12 -5.16
C ASP A 88 25.40 2.90 -4.42
N ALA A 89 25.53 2.69 -3.11
CA ALA A 89 26.69 3.18 -2.33
C ALA A 89 27.47 1.96 -1.78
N PRO A 90 28.64 1.61 -2.35
CA PRO A 90 29.67 0.91 -1.60
C PRO A 90 30.27 1.79 -0.50
#